data_AF-A0A2T0Q4J7-F1
#
_entry.id   AF-A0A2T0Q4J7-F1
#
_cell.length_a   1.000
_cell.length_b   1.000
_cell.length_c   1.000
_cell.angle_alpha   90.00
_cell.angle_beta   90.00
_cell.angle_gamma   90.00
#
_symmetry.space_group_name_H-M   'P 1'
#
loop_
_entity.id
_entity.type
_entity.pdbx_description
1 polymer ?
#
loop_
_entity_poly.entity_id
_entity_poly.type
_entity_poly.pdbx_seq_one_letter_code
_entity_poly.pdbx_strand_id
1 'polypeptide(L)' 'MRPMFPFGRYGEPDDPARLIAWPATDEARWITGQVIDTEGGFGRYRPRGA' A
#
# COMPACT_ATOMS: atom_id res chain seq x y z
N MET A 1 -1.88 17.18 2.25
CA MET A 1 -1.79 15.73 1.96
C MET A 1 -1.57 14.89 3.21
N ARG A 2 -0.79 15.32 4.20
CA ARG A 2 -0.52 14.55 5.42
C ARG A 2 -1.76 13.96 6.16
N PRO A 3 -2.91 14.67 6.27
CA PRO A 3 -4.14 14.09 6.84
C PRO A 3 -4.75 12.94 6.01
N MET A 4 -4.37 12.82 4.73
CA MET A 4 -4.84 11.74 3.86
C MET A 4 -4.06 10.44 4.08
N PHE A 5 -2.93 10.47 4.80
CA PHE A 5 -2.16 9.30 5.18
C PHE A 5 -2.51 8.93 6.63
N PRO A 6 -3.26 7.84 6.88
CA PRO A 6 -3.59 7.36 8.23
C PRO A 6 -2.38 7.20 9.15
N PHE A 7 -1.23 6.82 8.60
CA PHE A 7 0.01 6.66 9.36
C PHE A 7 0.76 7.97 9.62
N GLY A 8 0.24 9.11 9.16
CA GLY A 8 0.82 10.44 9.41
C GLY A 8 2.17 10.71 8.74
N ARG A 9 2.64 9.78 7.90
CA ARG A 9 3.92 9.82 7.18
C ARG A 9 3.73 9.57 5.69
N TYR A 10 4.74 9.98 4.92
CA TYR A 10 4.89 9.54 3.54
C TYR A 10 5.43 8.11 3.49
N GLY A 11 5.22 7.45 2.34
CA GLY A 11 5.88 6.19 2.04
C GLY A 11 7.38 6.40 1.84
N GLU A 12 8.15 5.44 2.31
CA GLU A 12 9.59 5.32 2.07
C GLU A 12 9.82 4.24 1.00
N PRO A 13 10.96 4.24 0.29
CA PRO A 13 11.25 3.23 -0.75
C PRO A 13 11.13 1.77 -0.26
N ASP A 14 11.39 1.53 1.02
CA ASP A 14 11.27 0.22 1.65
C ASP A 14 9.83 -0.30 1.73
N ASP A 15 8.82 0.58 1.80
CA ASP A 15 7.42 0.17 1.92
C ASP A 15 6.94 -0.65 0.70
N PRO A 16 7.09 -0.18 -0.56
CA PRO A 16 6.79 -0.99 -1.72
C PRO A 16 7.78 -2.13 -1.92
N ALA A 17 9.07 -1.96 -1.56
CA ALA A 17 10.06 -3.03 -1.72
C ALA A 17 9.71 -4.29 -0.92
N ARG A 18 9.24 -4.12 0.33
CA ARG A 18 8.75 -5.22 1.17
C ARG A 18 7.54 -5.91 0.57
N LEU A 19 6.59 -5.14 -0.01
CA LEU A 19 5.49 -5.76 -0.72
C LEU A 19 6.00 -6.51 -1.94
N ILE A 20 6.88 -5.96 -2.77
CA ILE A 20 7.37 -6.64 -3.98
C ILE A 20 8.12 -7.94 -3.65
N ALA A 21 8.88 -7.94 -2.55
CA ALA A 21 9.63 -9.11 -2.13
C ALA A 21 8.71 -10.29 -1.75
N TRP A 22 7.52 -10.03 -1.20
CA TRP A 22 6.61 -11.08 -0.75
C TRP A 22 5.99 -11.93 -1.88
N PRO A 23 5.44 -11.37 -2.99
CA PRO A 23 4.96 -12.13 -4.13
C PRO A 23 6.01 -13.00 -4.81
N ALA A 24 7.30 -12.71 -4.59
CA ALA A 24 8.41 -13.52 -5.09
C ALA A 24 8.67 -14.78 -4.25
N THR A 25 7.89 -15.03 -3.19
CA THR A 25 7.98 -16.20 -2.31
C THR A 25 6.90 -17.24 -2.62
N ASP A 26 7.08 -18.46 -2.09
CA ASP A 26 6.08 -19.52 -2.17
C ASP A 26 4.80 -19.23 -1.37
N GLU A 27 4.85 -18.29 -0.42
CA GLU A 27 3.69 -17.88 0.37
C GLU A 27 2.59 -17.25 -0.50
N ALA A 28 2.99 -16.58 -1.59
CA ALA A 28 2.07 -15.88 -2.49
C ALA A 28 1.69 -16.68 -3.75
N ARG A 29 2.07 -17.97 -3.85
CA ARG A 29 2.01 -18.76 -5.10
C ARG A 29 0.65 -18.84 -5.82
N TRP A 30 -0.44 -18.55 -5.12
CA TRP A 30 -1.80 -18.61 -5.69
C TRP A 30 -2.38 -17.22 -6.02
N ILE A 31 -1.58 -16.15 -5.87
CA ILE A 31 -2.00 -14.77 -6.10
C ILE A 31 -1.44 -14.31 -7.43
N THR A 32 -2.33 -14.05 -8.39
CA THR A 32 -1.98 -13.54 -9.71
C THR A 32 -3.05 -12.58 -10.22
N GLY A 33 -2.65 -11.67 -11.13
CA GLY A 33 -3.54 -10.68 -11.74
C GLY A 33 -4.08 -9.61 -10.77
N GLN A 34 -3.54 -9.50 -9.56
CA GLN A 34 -4.00 -8.53 -8.56
C GLN A 34 -3.21 -7.23 -8.64
N VAL A 35 -3.89 -6.13 -8.35
CA VAL A 35 -3.26 -4.84 -8.03
C VAL A 35 -3.31 -4.69 -6.52
N ILE A 36 -2.14 -4.52 -5.89
CA ILE A 36 -2.03 -4.36 -4.44
C ILE A 36 -1.37 -3.02 -4.16
N ASP A 37 -2.08 -2.13 -3.48
CA ASP A 37 -1.62 -0.76 -3.19
C ASP A 37 -0.72 -0.70 -1.94
N THR A 38 0.39 0.03 -2.01
CA THR A 38 1.38 0.18 -0.91
C THR A 38 1.36 1.58 -0.27
N GLU A 39 0.21 2.25 -0.31
CA GLU A 39 0.14 3.70 -0.03
C GLU A 39 -0.19 4.07 1.43
N GLY A 40 -0.11 3.10 2.33
CA GLY A 40 -0.42 3.31 3.75
C GLY A 40 -1.87 3.73 4.02
N GLY A 41 -2.80 3.33 3.15
CA GLY A 41 -4.23 3.67 3.26
C GLY A 41 -4.55 5.10 2.83
N PHE A 42 -3.80 5.65 1.88
CA PHE A 42 -4.04 6.97 1.31
C PHE A 42 -5.52 7.16 0.97
N GLY A 43 -6.11 8.26 1.43
CA GLY A 43 -7.54 8.55 1.34
C GLY A 43 -8.04 8.87 -0.08
N ARG A 44 -7.64 8.10 -1.09
CA ARG A 44 -8.01 8.23 -2.51
C ARG A 44 -9.52 8.26 -2.72
N TYR A 45 -10.28 7.52 -1.91
CA TYR A 45 -11.73 7.35 -2.04
C TYR A 45 -12.53 7.88 -0.84
N ARG A 46 -11.91 8.65 0.08
CA ARG A 46 -12.66 9.22 1.21
C ARG A 46 -13.54 10.39 0.73
N PRO A 47 -14.81 10.48 1.17
CA PRO A 47 -15.62 11.68 0.97
C PRO A 47 -14.91 12.88 1.61
N ARG A 48 -14.95 14.05 0.95
CA ARG A 48 -14.44 15.28 1.57
C ARG A 48 -15.32 15.63 2.78
N GLY A 49 -14.70 15.76 3.95
CA GLY A 49 -15.35 16.27 5.17
C GLY A 49 -15.69 15.24 6.24
N ALA A 50 -15.19 14.00 6.14
CA ALA A 50 -15.17 13.04 7.24
C ALA A 50 -13.99 13.28 8.20
#